data_AF-A0A8H8MKZ6-F1
#
_entry.id   AF-A0A8H8MKZ6-F1
#
_cell.length_a   1.000
_cell.length_b   1.000
_cell.length_c   1.000
_cell.angle_alpha   90.00
_cell.angle_beta   90.00
_cell.angle_gamma   90.00
#
_symmetry.space_group_name_H-M   'P 1'
#
loop_
_entity.id
_entity.type
_entity.pdbx_description
1 polymer ?
#
loop_
_entity_poly.entity_id
_entity_poly.type
_entity_poly.pdbx_seq_one_letter_code
_entity_poly.pdbx_strand_id
1 'polypeptide(L)'
;MDPSQELILLAGVDTQLSTSGWLRLCSSVTGLAHSLARHPTLTVDLGFQIDTRTPFNITLEIKGQIIAAKFADSARHKYEILICNWQKGILLGRISSYIGIANVVFLNGLQLAVWSACEAGTGRSLTQVSLMIYDLGSTGLGSPIPDNGVFHVLEFPQLTPSYIFQFPKLRSSSIVSLGGFLLRSEYGPQEPGLSYTIPFTDQGALTLGLTMTLAVVDSRLVHPLRIFVDTYSLTRYMSEMKRAGTQNLDWKDWGEFTTRWFQTGSPDSWICWMFGSRYVVGDDFLSVLDFNTSTVRRFQHRQTNNSVFIENAGELRFERTARIQAGTWPGGSQRNKFISDLYSSNGDAVVVDTVMADTPARIQYFDEVVTSRLPYRIVTKARPVEPHEGWLISGNYLIGMGFDFGFASSSNEMTVYTIG
;
A
#
# COMPACT_ATOMS: atom_id res chain seq x y z
N MET A 1 -14.78 0.19 4.83
CA MET A 1 -15.95 -0.60 5.25
C MET A 1 -15.44 -1.91 5.84
N ASP A 2 -16.12 -2.45 6.84
CA ASP A 2 -15.90 -3.81 7.33
C ASP A 2 -17.22 -4.59 7.24
N PRO A 3 -17.42 -5.38 6.16
CA PRO A 3 -18.66 -6.13 5.96
C PRO A 3 -18.92 -7.17 7.05
N SER A 4 -17.87 -7.72 7.67
CA SER A 4 -18.02 -8.75 8.70
C SER A 4 -18.69 -8.23 9.98
N GLN A 5 -18.60 -6.92 10.19
CA GLN A 5 -19.22 -6.21 11.31
C GLN A 5 -20.40 -5.35 10.85
N GLU A 6 -20.82 -5.45 9.58
CA GLU A 6 -21.83 -4.57 8.98
C GLU A 6 -21.51 -3.07 9.18
N LEU A 7 -20.22 -2.70 9.18
CA LEU A 7 -19.78 -1.34 9.51
C LEU A 7 -19.35 -0.56 8.28
N ILE A 8 -19.97 0.60 8.08
CA ILE A 8 -19.50 1.65 7.17
C ILE A 8 -18.96 2.81 8.00
N LEU A 9 -17.75 3.25 7.67
CA LEU A 9 -17.16 4.46 8.23
C LEU A 9 -17.21 5.55 7.17
N LEU A 10 -17.86 6.65 7.49
CA LEU A 10 -17.86 7.87 6.69
C LEU A 10 -17.01 8.90 7.39
N ALA A 11 -16.32 9.74 6.64
CA ALA A 11 -15.53 10.81 7.20
C ALA A 11 -15.62 12.07 6.35
N GLY A 12 -15.47 13.20 7.00
CA GLY A 12 -15.46 14.49 6.33
C GLY A 12 -14.78 15.57 7.15
N VAL A 13 -14.67 16.74 6.53
CA VAL A 13 -14.19 17.97 7.16
C VAL A 13 -15.32 18.97 7.11
N ASP A 14 -15.49 19.73 8.18
CA ASP A 14 -16.40 20.88 8.17
C ASP A 14 -15.81 21.98 7.29
N THR A 15 -16.52 22.33 6.21
CA THR A 15 -16.07 23.37 5.29
C THR A 15 -16.15 24.77 5.88
N GLN A 16 -16.98 24.99 6.90
CA GLN A 16 -17.07 26.26 7.61
C GLN A 16 -15.98 26.38 8.68
N LEU A 17 -15.68 25.26 9.34
CA LEU A 17 -14.65 25.13 10.36
C LEU A 17 -13.57 24.18 9.84
N SER A 18 -12.67 24.67 8.98
CA SER A 18 -11.63 23.84 8.33
C SER A 18 -10.65 23.16 9.29
N THR A 19 -10.73 23.45 10.59
CA THR A 19 -10.01 22.75 11.66
C THR A 19 -10.80 21.58 12.26
N SER A 20 -12.04 21.34 11.85
CA SER A 20 -12.90 20.29 12.42
C SER A 20 -13.14 19.17 11.41
N GLY A 21 -12.83 17.94 11.81
CA GLY A 21 -13.16 16.71 11.09
C GLY A 21 -14.26 15.94 11.80
N TRP A 22 -14.89 15.01 11.10
CA TRP A 22 -15.84 14.07 11.71
C TRP A 22 -15.72 12.68 11.11
N LEU A 23 -16.02 11.68 11.94
CA LEU A 23 -16.18 10.27 11.56
C LEU A 23 -17.59 9.83 11.96
N ARG A 24 -18.34 9.23 11.04
CA ARG A 24 -19.66 8.67 11.30
C ARG A 24 -19.64 7.17 11.11
N LEU A 25 -20.09 6.44 12.12
CA LEU A 25 -20.16 4.99 12.15
C LEU A 25 -21.59 4.55 11.85
N CYS A 26 -21.77 3.98 10.65
CA CYS A 26 -23.07 3.56 10.16
C CYS A 26 -23.13 2.04 9.99
N SER A 27 -24.33 1.48 10.12
CA SER A 27 -24.63 0.12 9.69
C SER A 27 -24.70 0.07 8.16
N SER A 28 -24.04 -0.90 7.55
CA SER A 28 -24.11 -1.15 6.10
C SER A 28 -25.46 -1.67 5.65
N VAL A 29 -26.23 -2.26 6.57
CA VAL A 29 -27.55 -2.84 6.29
C VAL A 29 -28.64 -1.78 6.35
N THR A 30 -28.61 -0.92 7.37
CA THR A 30 -29.68 0.06 7.61
C THR A 30 -29.33 1.48 7.16
N GLY A 31 -28.05 1.79 6.96
CA GLY A 31 -27.57 3.17 6.73
C GLY A 31 -27.65 4.09 7.96
N LEU A 32 -28.23 3.62 9.06
CA LEU A 32 -28.36 4.35 10.33
C LEU A 32 -27.10 4.21 11.19
N ALA A 33 -27.08 4.90 12.34
CA ALA A 33 -26.04 4.76 13.36
C ALA A 33 -25.78 3.29 13.70
N HIS A 34 -24.50 2.90 13.75
CA HIS A 34 -24.11 1.54 14.08
C HIS A 34 -24.45 1.22 15.54
N SER A 35 -25.24 0.18 15.80
CA SER A 35 -25.77 -0.15 17.14
C SER A 35 -24.68 -0.46 18.18
N LEU A 36 -23.54 -0.99 17.74
CA LEU A 36 -22.39 -1.29 18.61
C LEU A 36 -21.48 -0.07 18.90
N ALA A 37 -21.67 1.07 18.24
CA ALA A 37 -20.83 2.23 18.44
C ALA A 37 -21.30 3.01 19.68
N ARG A 38 -20.43 3.19 20.68
CA ARG A 38 -20.74 4.05 21.84
C ARG A 38 -21.07 5.48 21.41
N HIS A 39 -20.35 6.00 20.42
CA HIS A 39 -20.61 7.30 19.81
C HIS A 39 -20.81 7.10 18.30
N PRO A 40 -22.03 7.30 17.77
CA PRO A 40 -22.30 7.17 16.35
C PRO A 40 -21.54 8.17 15.48
N THR A 41 -21.18 9.32 16.05
CA THR A 41 -20.37 10.35 15.40
C THR A 41 -19.24 10.75 16.34
N LEU A 42 -18.03 10.83 15.79
CA LEU A 42 -16.82 11.32 16.44
C LEU A 42 -16.43 12.64 15.77
N THR A 43 -16.32 13.73 16.52
CA THR A 43 -15.95 15.05 15.99
C THR A 43 -14.57 15.42 16.48
N VAL A 44 -13.67 15.76 15.58
CA VAL A 44 -12.25 15.96 15.85
C VAL A 44 -11.91 17.43 15.60
N ASP A 45 -11.52 18.14 16.64
CA ASP A 45 -10.91 19.46 16.53
C ASP A 45 -9.39 19.32 16.35
N LEU A 46 -8.91 19.70 15.17
CA LEU A 46 -7.55 19.55 14.70
C LEU A 46 -6.73 20.80 15.03
N GLY A 47 -5.45 20.60 15.35
CA GLY A 47 -4.50 21.70 15.55
C GLY A 47 -4.09 22.45 14.28
N PHE A 48 -4.74 22.20 13.13
CA PHE A 48 -4.48 22.86 11.86
C PHE A 48 -5.72 22.86 10.95
N GLN A 49 -5.73 23.78 9.99
CA GLN A 49 -6.77 23.83 8.94
C GLN A 49 -6.46 22.83 7.84
N ILE A 50 -7.45 22.08 7.37
CA ILE A 50 -7.37 21.21 6.20
C ILE A 50 -7.77 22.01 4.94
N ASP A 51 -6.94 21.95 3.90
CA ASP A 51 -7.32 22.47 2.58
C ASP A 51 -8.25 21.48 1.86
N THR A 52 -9.56 21.70 1.90
CA THR A 52 -10.56 20.82 1.28
C THR A 52 -10.49 20.75 -0.25
N ARG A 53 -9.65 21.57 -0.89
CA ARG A 53 -9.46 21.55 -2.36
C ARG A 53 -8.49 20.47 -2.81
N THR A 54 -7.64 19.96 -1.91
CA THR A 54 -6.72 18.87 -2.25
C THR A 54 -7.40 17.51 -2.06
N PRO A 55 -7.33 16.60 -3.05
CA PRO A 55 -7.79 15.25 -2.86
C PRO A 55 -6.92 14.51 -1.82
N PHE A 56 -7.44 13.46 -1.19
CA PHE A 56 -6.72 12.55 -0.27
C PHE A 56 -6.36 13.07 1.13
N ASN A 57 -7.05 14.09 1.64
CA ASN A 57 -6.83 14.59 3.00
C ASN A 57 -7.29 13.64 4.11
N ILE A 58 -8.14 12.66 3.78
CA ILE A 58 -8.64 11.68 4.75
C ILE A 58 -8.25 10.28 4.29
N THR A 59 -7.77 9.46 5.22
CA THR A 59 -7.54 8.03 5.00
C THR A 59 -8.12 7.27 6.18
N LEU A 60 -8.82 6.18 5.90
CA LEU A 60 -9.54 5.40 6.90
C LEU A 60 -9.11 3.94 6.81
N GLU A 61 -8.74 3.38 7.94
CA GLU A 61 -8.40 1.98 8.10
C GLU A 61 -9.24 1.40 9.25
N ILE A 62 -9.78 0.20 9.05
CA ILE A 62 -10.62 -0.50 10.04
C ILE A 62 -10.10 -1.92 10.18
N LYS A 63 -9.85 -2.34 11.43
CA LYS A 63 -9.48 -3.71 11.75
C LYS A 63 -10.15 -4.11 13.07
N GLY A 64 -11.19 -4.93 12.96
CA GLY A 64 -11.96 -5.35 14.14
C GLY A 64 -12.56 -4.14 14.86
N GLN A 65 -12.26 -4.01 16.15
CA GLN A 65 -12.76 -2.91 16.99
C GLN A 65 -11.95 -1.61 16.87
N ILE A 66 -10.88 -1.59 16.07
CA ILE A 66 -9.96 -0.46 15.98
C ILE A 66 -10.15 0.25 14.64
N ILE A 67 -10.23 1.58 14.70
CA ILE A 67 -10.19 2.46 13.54
C ILE A 67 -8.93 3.31 13.63
N ALA A 68 -8.22 3.45 12.51
CA ALA A 68 -7.21 4.48 12.32
C ALA A 68 -7.72 5.49 11.27
N ALA A 69 -7.83 6.75 11.65
CA ALA A 69 -8.30 7.83 10.80
C ALA A 69 -7.21 8.89 10.64
N LYS A 70 -6.71 9.06 9.42
CA LYS A 70 -5.78 10.13 9.05
C LYS A 70 -6.56 11.36 8.58
N PHE A 71 -6.16 12.52 9.07
CA PHE A 71 -6.54 13.84 8.59
C PHE A 71 -5.26 14.58 8.18
N ALA A 72 -5.23 15.21 7.00
CA ALA A 72 -4.03 15.85 6.49
C ALA A 72 -4.33 17.19 5.80
N ASP A 73 -3.42 18.15 6.00
CA ASP A 73 -3.27 19.35 5.17
C ASP A 73 -2.06 19.11 4.26
N SER A 74 -2.31 18.55 3.07
CA SER A 74 -1.26 18.23 2.11
C SER A 74 -0.51 19.46 1.62
N ALA A 75 -1.16 20.63 1.54
CA ALA A 75 -0.51 21.87 1.10
C ALA A 75 0.53 22.39 2.10
N ARG A 76 0.32 22.11 3.40
CA ARG A 76 1.24 22.53 4.47
C ARG A 76 2.07 21.38 5.07
N HIS A 77 1.98 20.18 4.50
CA HIS A 77 2.66 18.98 5.01
C HIS A 77 2.34 18.70 6.49
N LYS A 78 1.05 18.74 6.86
CA LYS A 78 0.63 18.40 8.23
C LYS A 78 -0.31 17.20 8.20
N TYR A 79 -0.22 16.36 9.22
CA TYR A 79 -1.20 15.30 9.42
C TYR A 79 -1.40 14.94 10.89
N GLU A 80 -2.59 14.42 11.17
CA GLU A 80 -2.99 13.72 12.39
C GLU A 80 -3.48 12.33 12.00
N ILE A 81 -3.09 11.30 12.74
CA ILE A 81 -3.65 9.95 12.66
C ILE A 81 -4.18 9.60 14.04
N LEU A 82 -5.49 9.37 14.12
CA LEU A 82 -6.19 9.03 15.34
C LEU A 82 -6.53 7.55 15.35
N ILE A 83 -6.18 6.87 16.44
CA ILE A 83 -6.40 5.44 16.61
C ILE A 83 -7.39 5.28 17.75
N CYS A 84 -8.57 4.71 17.47
CA CYS A 84 -9.64 4.60 18.44
C CYS A 84 -10.25 3.20 18.48
N ASN A 85 -10.65 2.76 19.67
CA ASN A 85 -11.59 1.66 19.82
C ASN A 85 -13.01 2.23 19.68
N TRP A 86 -13.62 1.97 18.53
CA TRP A 86 -14.87 2.63 18.15
C TRP A 86 -16.10 2.09 18.88
N GLN A 87 -16.06 0.83 19.30
CA GLN A 87 -17.13 0.23 20.10
C GLN A 87 -17.13 0.80 21.52
N LYS A 88 -15.95 0.92 22.13
CA LYS A 88 -15.80 1.40 23.51
C LYS A 88 -15.85 2.92 23.63
N GLY A 89 -15.67 3.64 22.54
CA GLY A 89 -15.48 5.08 22.57
C GLY A 89 -14.23 5.46 23.36
N ILE A 90 -13.07 4.88 23.00
CA ILE A 90 -11.78 5.17 23.64
C ILE A 90 -10.75 5.54 22.57
N LEU A 91 -9.98 6.62 22.79
CA LEU A 91 -8.81 6.94 21.97
C LEU A 91 -7.61 6.12 22.48
N LEU A 92 -7.06 5.27 21.62
CA LEU A 92 -5.89 4.44 21.92
C LEU A 92 -4.58 5.19 21.70
N GLY A 93 -4.57 6.13 20.75
CA GLY A 93 -3.45 7.03 20.57
C GLY A 93 -3.55 7.95 19.37
N ARG A 94 -2.55 8.81 19.25
CA ARG A 94 -2.44 9.86 18.24
C ARG A 94 -1.04 9.82 17.62
N ILE A 95 -0.93 9.96 16.31
CA ILE A 95 0.34 10.13 15.59
C ILE A 95 0.24 11.43 14.80
N SER A 96 1.18 12.35 15.01
CA SER A 96 1.12 13.68 14.40
C SER A 96 2.44 14.09 13.76
N SER A 97 2.36 14.87 12.69
CA SER A 97 3.51 15.60 12.15
C SER A 97 3.09 16.97 11.65
N TYR A 98 3.95 17.96 11.92
CA TYR A 98 3.79 19.33 11.43
C TYR A 98 4.57 19.60 10.13
N ILE A 99 5.46 18.69 9.74
CA ILE A 99 6.23 18.76 8.51
C ILE A 99 6.45 17.35 7.96
N GLY A 100 5.41 16.81 7.35
CA GLY A 100 5.48 15.53 6.65
C GLY A 100 4.17 15.14 5.99
N ILE A 101 4.25 14.04 5.26
CA ILE A 101 3.10 13.31 4.74
C ILE A 101 3.19 11.87 5.23
N ALA A 102 2.04 11.24 5.41
CA ALA A 102 1.99 9.84 5.79
C ALA A 102 0.78 9.13 5.21
N ASN A 103 0.89 7.80 5.15
CA ASN A 103 -0.23 6.89 5.04
C ASN A 103 -0.09 5.79 6.08
N VAL A 104 -1.21 5.12 6.35
CA VAL A 104 -1.36 4.19 7.44
C VAL A 104 -2.09 2.95 6.97
N VAL A 105 -1.66 1.77 7.43
CA VAL A 105 -2.35 0.48 7.28
C VAL A 105 -2.11 -0.36 8.52
N PHE A 106 -3.02 -1.27 8.83
CA PHE A 106 -2.82 -2.27 9.88
C PHE A 106 -1.96 -3.42 9.35
N LEU A 107 -0.86 -3.75 10.05
CA LEU A 107 -0.10 -4.97 9.78
C LEU A 107 -0.85 -6.19 10.29
N ASN A 108 -1.43 -6.08 11.47
CA ASN A 108 -2.29 -7.05 12.12
C ASN A 108 -3.20 -6.29 13.10
N GLY A 109 -4.00 -6.99 13.91
CA GLY A 109 -4.94 -6.37 14.84
C GLY A 109 -4.32 -5.57 15.98
N LEU A 110 -2.99 -5.64 16.19
CA LEU A 110 -2.30 -4.91 17.25
C LEU A 110 -1.15 -4.02 16.74
N GLN A 111 -0.81 -4.07 15.46
CA GLN A 111 0.31 -3.33 14.90
C GLN A 111 -0.11 -2.48 13.71
N LEU A 112 0.32 -1.23 13.74
CA LEU A 112 0.05 -0.24 12.71
C LEU A 112 1.34 0.11 11.98
N ALA A 113 1.33 0.05 10.66
CA ALA A 113 2.39 0.55 9.81
C ALA A 113 2.04 1.97 9.33
N VAL A 114 2.93 2.92 9.59
CA VAL A 114 2.86 4.29 9.08
C VAL A 114 4.05 4.52 8.16
N TRP A 115 3.78 4.70 6.88
CA TRP A 115 4.80 5.10 5.92
C TRP A 115 4.78 6.62 5.80
N SER A 116 5.90 7.27 6.08
CA SER A 116 6.00 8.72 6.22
C SER A 116 7.18 9.27 5.44
N ALA A 117 7.00 10.48 4.90
CA ALA A 117 8.08 11.32 4.42
C ALA A 117 8.09 12.64 5.19
N CYS A 118 9.25 13.07 5.66
CA CYS A 118 9.43 14.30 6.45
C CYS A 118 10.67 15.08 6.01
N GLU A 119 10.80 16.29 6.54
CA GLU A 119 11.96 17.15 6.37
C GLU A 119 13.15 16.62 7.20
N ALA A 120 14.33 16.52 6.58
CA ALA A 120 15.57 16.10 7.25
C ALA A 120 16.43 17.28 7.77
N GLY A 121 16.06 18.53 7.46
CA GLY A 121 16.92 19.70 7.67
C GLY A 121 16.14 21.01 7.78
N THR A 122 16.65 22.07 7.13
CA THR A 122 16.02 23.40 7.07
C THR A 122 15.62 23.71 5.62
N GLY A 123 14.32 23.65 5.34
CA GLY A 123 13.72 23.68 4.01
C GLY A 123 12.60 22.64 3.93
N ARG A 124 11.38 23.06 3.57
CA ARG A 124 10.15 22.23 3.51
C ARG A 124 10.17 21.03 2.53
N SER A 125 11.34 20.62 2.08
CA SER A 125 11.61 19.49 1.21
C SER A 125 11.50 18.18 1.98
N LEU A 126 10.57 17.33 1.54
CA LEU A 126 10.36 15.99 2.10
C LEU A 126 11.46 15.05 1.56
N THR A 127 12.52 14.86 2.32
CA THR A 127 13.73 14.13 1.89
C THR A 127 14.04 12.89 2.71
N GLN A 128 13.46 12.76 3.90
CA GLN A 128 13.60 11.59 4.76
C GLN A 128 12.35 10.72 4.65
N VAL A 129 12.53 9.44 4.33
CA VAL A 129 11.44 8.47 4.19
C VAL A 129 11.63 7.35 5.19
N SER A 130 10.57 6.95 5.88
CA SER A 130 10.59 5.88 6.86
C SER A 130 9.30 5.07 6.88
N LEU A 131 9.42 3.78 7.18
CA LEU A 131 8.30 2.93 7.55
C LEU A 131 8.35 2.71 9.07
N MET A 132 7.35 3.22 9.78
CA MET A 132 7.27 3.19 11.24
C MET A 132 6.23 2.20 11.70
N ILE A 133 6.56 1.35 12.67
CA ILE A 133 5.63 0.38 13.24
C ILE A 133 5.29 0.80 14.67
N TYR A 134 3.99 0.89 14.95
CA TYR A 134 3.43 1.22 16.26
C TYR A 134 2.75 -0.01 16.84
N ASP A 135 3.11 -0.37 18.07
CA ASP A 135 2.50 -1.46 18.83
C ASP A 135 1.37 -0.94 19.73
N LEU A 136 0.13 -1.23 19.33
CA LEU A 136 -1.09 -0.85 20.04
C LEU A 136 -1.38 -1.75 21.24
N GLY A 137 -0.71 -2.89 21.38
CA GLY A 137 -0.83 -3.74 22.57
C GLY A 137 -0.12 -3.14 23.79
N SER A 138 0.85 -2.26 23.55
CA SER A 138 1.64 -1.60 24.59
C SER A 138 1.06 -0.27 25.07
N THR A 139 0.16 0.33 24.29
CA THR A 139 -0.54 1.55 24.70
C THR A 139 -1.41 1.22 25.90
N GLY A 140 -1.20 1.93 27.02
CA GLY A 140 -1.94 1.71 28.28
C GLY A 140 -3.46 1.87 28.12
N LEU A 141 -4.20 1.83 29.24
CA LEU A 141 -5.65 2.09 29.23
C LEU A 141 -5.92 3.41 28.47
N GLY A 142 -6.44 3.30 27.25
CA GLY A 142 -6.66 4.45 26.38
C GLY A 142 -7.55 5.50 27.06
N SER A 143 -7.47 6.73 26.60
CA SER A 143 -8.26 7.82 27.18
C SER A 143 -9.72 7.69 26.74
N PRO A 144 -10.69 7.68 27.66
CA PRO A 144 -12.10 7.66 27.28
C PRO A 144 -12.42 8.89 26.45
N ILE A 145 -13.21 8.68 25.40
CA ILE A 145 -13.73 9.79 24.60
C ILE A 145 -14.79 10.50 25.46
N PRO A 146 -14.81 11.84 25.47
CA PRO A 146 -15.86 12.60 26.15
C PRO A 146 -17.25 12.14 25.68
N ASP A 147 -18.26 12.23 26.56
CA ASP A 147 -19.58 11.66 26.26
C ASP A 147 -20.27 12.30 25.04
N ASN A 148 -19.86 13.51 24.65
CA ASN A 148 -20.33 14.21 23.46
C ASN A 148 -19.65 13.73 22.15
N GLY A 149 -18.67 12.82 22.21
CA GLY A 149 -17.92 12.33 21.04
C GLY A 149 -16.97 13.36 20.43
N VAL A 150 -16.64 14.45 21.14
CA VAL A 150 -15.76 15.53 20.65
C VAL A 150 -14.35 15.35 21.21
N PHE A 151 -13.35 15.53 20.36
CA PHE A 151 -11.93 15.39 20.69
C PHE A 151 -11.19 16.67 20.34
N HIS A 152 -10.34 17.14 21.23
CA HIS A 152 -9.33 18.15 20.91
C HIS A 152 -7.98 17.44 20.79
N VAL A 153 -7.47 17.27 19.57
CA VAL A 153 -6.32 16.36 19.34
C VAL A 153 -5.07 16.74 20.13
N LEU A 154 -4.90 18.03 20.43
CA LEU A 154 -3.76 18.56 21.18
C LEU A 154 -3.74 18.14 22.65
N GLU A 155 -4.87 17.70 23.20
CA GLU A 155 -4.98 17.23 24.58
C GLU A 155 -4.48 15.79 24.76
N PHE A 156 -4.22 15.08 23.66
CA PHE A 156 -3.81 13.68 23.68
C PHE A 156 -2.32 13.52 23.35
N PRO A 157 -1.59 12.67 24.10
CA PRO A 157 -0.18 12.43 23.87
C PRO A 157 0.06 11.74 22.52
N GLN A 158 1.17 12.09 21.89
CA GLN A 158 1.61 11.45 20.66
C GLN A 158 2.25 10.08 20.97
N LEU A 159 1.88 9.06 20.19
CA LEU A 159 2.50 7.75 20.23
C LEU A 159 3.91 7.82 19.65
N THR A 160 4.82 7.04 20.26
CA THR A 160 6.14 6.79 19.71
C THR A 160 6.13 5.46 18.95
N PRO A 161 6.81 5.38 17.79
CA PRO A 161 6.92 4.11 17.08
C PRO A 161 7.81 3.15 17.87
N SER A 162 7.47 1.86 17.82
CA SER A 162 8.31 0.79 18.38
C SER A 162 9.50 0.51 17.47
N TYR A 163 9.31 0.62 16.15
CA TYR A 163 10.34 0.38 15.14
C TYR A 163 10.29 1.44 14.04
N ILE A 164 11.45 1.87 13.56
CA ILE A 164 11.62 2.80 12.44
C ILE A 164 12.55 2.13 11.43
N PHE A 165 11.99 1.70 10.30
CA PHE A 165 12.70 1.17 9.16
C PHE A 165 13.04 2.32 8.21
N GLN A 166 14.29 2.79 8.26
CA GLN A 166 14.74 3.92 7.47
C GLN A 166 14.98 3.53 6.02
N PHE A 167 14.51 4.38 5.09
CA PHE A 167 14.84 4.27 3.68
C PHE A 167 16.15 5.01 3.38
N PRO A 168 16.79 4.73 2.23
CA PRO A 168 17.98 5.45 1.79
C PRO A 168 17.70 6.94 1.68
N LYS A 169 18.72 7.75 1.97
CA LYS A 169 18.64 9.19 1.87
C LYS A 169 18.51 9.63 0.41
N LEU A 170 17.54 10.49 0.14
CA LEU A 170 17.35 11.08 -1.19
C LEU A 170 18.50 12.04 -1.53
N ARG A 171 18.86 12.10 -2.81
CA ARG A 171 19.80 13.12 -3.31
C ARG A 171 19.25 14.51 -3.03
N SER A 172 20.13 15.48 -2.83
CA SER A 172 19.75 16.89 -2.65
C SER A 172 18.89 17.47 -3.78
N SER A 173 18.99 16.90 -4.99
CA SER A 173 18.19 17.27 -6.16
C SER A 173 16.84 16.56 -6.25
N SER A 174 16.44 15.75 -5.27
CA SER A 174 15.21 14.96 -5.29
C SER A 174 14.38 15.18 -4.03
N ILE A 175 13.08 15.34 -4.20
CA ILE A 175 12.11 15.47 -3.11
C ILE A 175 10.94 14.51 -3.32
N VAL A 176 10.32 14.08 -2.22
CA VAL A 176 9.06 13.33 -2.31
C VAL A 176 7.94 14.28 -2.72
N SER A 177 7.26 13.95 -3.81
CA SER A 177 6.06 14.64 -4.27
C SER A 177 4.85 14.23 -3.44
N LEU A 178 3.93 15.18 -3.24
CA LEU A 178 2.62 14.91 -2.63
C LEU A 178 1.78 13.96 -3.48
N GLY A 179 1.90 14.06 -4.81
CA GLY A 179 1.20 13.21 -5.76
C GLY A 179 1.82 11.83 -5.80
N GLY A 180 1.06 10.79 -5.48
CA GLY A 180 1.53 9.40 -5.53
C GLY A 180 2.40 9.01 -4.34
N PHE A 181 2.06 9.47 -3.13
CA PHE A 181 2.53 8.88 -1.88
C PHE A 181 1.39 8.06 -1.27
N LEU A 182 1.39 6.74 -1.48
CA LEU A 182 0.36 5.80 -1.01
C LEU A 182 0.96 4.57 -0.33
N LEU A 183 0.36 4.15 0.79
CA LEU A 183 0.60 2.87 1.45
C LEU A 183 -0.66 2.01 1.28
N ARG A 184 -0.46 0.76 0.90
CA ARG A 184 -1.52 -0.23 0.74
C ARG A 184 -1.11 -1.54 1.37
N SER A 185 -2.11 -2.16 1.98
CA SER A 185 -2.07 -3.55 2.34
C SER A 185 -3.50 -4.07 2.28
N GLU A 186 -3.67 -5.29 1.81
CA GLU A 186 -4.94 -5.97 1.92
C GLU A 186 -4.69 -7.33 2.56
N TYR A 187 -5.59 -7.73 3.44
CA TYR A 187 -5.54 -9.05 4.04
C TYR A 187 -5.85 -10.08 2.95
N GLY A 188 -5.09 -11.17 2.94
CA GLY A 188 -5.43 -12.31 2.11
C GLY A 188 -6.85 -12.81 2.44
N PRO A 189 -7.48 -13.57 1.52
CA PRO A 189 -8.81 -14.09 1.78
C PRO A 189 -8.73 -15.02 2.98
N GLN A 190 -9.55 -14.76 4.00
CA GLN A 190 -10.00 -15.86 4.85
C GLN A 190 -10.89 -16.70 3.94
N GLU A 191 -10.40 -17.82 3.41
CA GLU A 191 -11.23 -18.69 2.58
C GLU A 191 -12.52 -19.03 3.35
N PRO A 192 -13.69 -18.54 2.90
CA PRO A 192 -14.95 -18.88 3.53
C PRO A 192 -15.33 -20.28 3.03
N GLY A 193 -14.80 -21.32 3.66
CA GLY A 193 -15.10 -22.70 3.27
C GLY A 193 -14.26 -23.79 3.90
N LEU A 194 -13.03 -23.51 4.32
CA LEU A 194 -12.22 -24.45 5.10
C LEU A 194 -12.40 -24.17 6.60
N SER A 195 -13.59 -24.48 7.12
CA SER A 195 -13.86 -24.65 8.55
C SER A 195 -13.18 -25.91 9.11
N TYR A 196 -11.89 -26.10 8.83
CA TYR A 196 -11.06 -27.00 9.61
C TYR A 196 -10.38 -26.19 10.70
N THR A 197 -10.93 -26.34 11.90
CA THR A 197 -10.33 -26.25 13.26
C THR A 197 -8.81 -26.07 13.36
N ILE A 198 -8.26 -25.05 12.75
CA ILE A 198 -6.95 -24.50 13.09
C ILE A 198 -7.21 -23.02 13.38
N PRO A 199 -6.98 -22.55 14.61
CA PRO A 199 -7.13 -21.15 14.94
C PRO A 199 -5.98 -20.41 14.28
N PHE A 200 -6.08 -20.12 12.98
CA PHE A 200 -5.24 -19.12 12.35
C PHE A 200 -5.75 -17.75 12.79
N THR A 201 -5.34 -17.43 14.01
CA THR A 201 -5.27 -16.11 14.61
C THR A 201 -4.86 -15.07 13.58
N ASP A 202 -5.71 -14.07 13.38
CA ASP A 202 -5.41 -12.76 12.78
C ASP A 202 -4.24 -12.74 11.79
N GLN A 203 -4.43 -13.33 10.61
CA GLN A 203 -3.41 -13.28 9.55
C GLN A 203 -3.17 -11.82 9.18
N GLY A 204 -1.95 -11.36 9.45
CA GLY A 204 -1.50 -10.03 9.09
C GLY A 204 -1.37 -9.85 7.58
N ALA A 205 -1.13 -8.60 7.19
CA ALA A 205 -0.65 -8.22 5.87
C ALA A 205 0.52 -9.13 5.46
N LEU A 206 0.50 -9.74 4.27
CA LEU A 206 1.64 -10.52 3.74
C LEU A 206 2.67 -9.66 3.01
N THR A 207 2.21 -8.57 2.41
CA THR A 207 3.05 -7.63 1.66
C THR A 207 2.49 -6.24 1.80
N LEU A 208 3.37 -5.25 1.93
CA LEU A 208 3.00 -3.84 1.82
C LEU A 208 3.35 -3.35 0.42
N GLY A 209 2.41 -2.66 -0.21
CA GLY A 209 2.67 -1.85 -1.40
C GLY A 209 2.86 -0.40 -1.03
N LEU A 210 4.01 0.15 -1.37
CA LEU A 210 4.32 1.57 -1.26
C LEU A 210 4.40 2.15 -2.66
N THR A 211 3.78 3.31 -2.87
CA THR A 211 3.92 4.09 -4.10
C THR A 211 4.45 5.45 -3.72
N MET A 212 5.58 5.86 -4.32
CA MET A 212 6.23 7.14 -4.07
C MET A 212 6.55 7.82 -5.40
N THR A 213 6.20 9.09 -5.57
CA THR A 213 6.71 9.88 -6.70
C THR A 213 7.84 10.79 -6.22
N LEU A 214 8.98 10.72 -6.88
CA LEU A 214 10.08 11.66 -6.66
C LEU A 214 9.99 12.79 -7.68
N ALA A 215 10.09 14.03 -7.23
CA ALA A 215 10.25 15.20 -8.10
C ALA A 215 11.71 15.66 -8.07
N VAL A 216 12.26 15.95 -9.25
CA VAL A 216 13.61 16.50 -9.37
C VAL A 216 13.55 18.02 -9.20
N VAL A 217 14.32 18.55 -8.26
CA VAL A 217 14.43 20.00 -8.01
C VAL A 217 14.89 20.69 -9.30
N ASP A 218 14.28 21.83 -9.62
CA ASP A 218 14.51 22.62 -10.84
C ASP A 218 14.14 21.93 -12.15
N SER A 219 13.39 20.83 -12.10
CA SER A 219 12.91 20.10 -13.27
C SER A 219 11.41 19.81 -13.17
N ARG A 220 10.78 19.59 -14.33
CA ARG A 220 9.41 19.05 -14.40
C ARG A 220 9.38 17.53 -14.39
N LEU A 221 10.55 16.88 -14.31
CA LEU A 221 10.67 15.43 -14.30
C LEU A 221 10.20 14.85 -12.97
N VAL A 222 9.36 13.83 -13.06
CA VAL A 222 8.90 13.03 -11.94
C VAL A 222 9.22 11.56 -12.18
N HIS A 223 9.52 10.84 -11.10
CA HIS A 223 9.90 9.44 -11.13
C HIS A 223 9.00 8.66 -10.17
N PRO A 224 7.91 8.04 -10.66
CA PRO A 224 7.04 7.21 -9.85
C PRO A 224 7.70 5.86 -9.58
N LEU A 225 7.82 5.54 -8.31
CA LEU A 225 8.42 4.34 -7.75
C LEU A 225 7.35 3.51 -7.05
N ARG A 226 7.42 2.20 -7.24
CA ARG A 226 6.66 1.20 -6.48
C ARG A 226 7.62 0.36 -5.67
N ILE A 227 7.26 0.10 -4.43
CA ILE A 227 8.08 -0.64 -3.49
C ILE A 227 7.19 -1.68 -2.83
N PHE A 228 7.58 -2.94 -2.94
CA PHE A 228 6.91 -4.05 -2.25
C PHE A 228 7.77 -4.46 -1.08
N VAL A 229 7.16 -4.62 0.10
CA VAL A 229 7.84 -4.96 1.35
C VAL A 229 7.27 -6.26 1.92
N ASP A 230 8.13 -7.24 2.16
CA ASP A 230 7.75 -8.49 2.81
C ASP A 230 7.58 -8.28 4.33
N THR A 231 6.34 -8.40 4.80
CA THR A 231 6.00 -8.20 6.21
C THR A 231 6.50 -9.32 7.10
N TYR A 232 6.71 -10.53 6.56
CA TYR A 232 7.29 -11.64 7.30
C TYR A 232 8.72 -11.29 7.74
N SER A 233 9.52 -10.78 6.80
CA SER A 233 10.87 -10.29 7.09
C SER A 233 10.86 -9.15 8.11
N LEU A 234 9.96 -8.17 7.99
CA LEU A 234 9.80 -7.11 9.01
C LEU A 234 9.50 -7.69 10.40
N THR A 235 8.57 -8.64 10.47
CA THR A 235 8.19 -9.30 11.73
C THR A 235 9.35 -10.06 12.35
N ARG A 236 10.17 -10.71 11.53
CA ARG A 236 11.40 -11.37 11.98
C ARG A 236 12.36 -10.38 12.63
N TYR A 237 12.67 -9.25 11.96
CA TYR A 237 13.51 -8.20 12.55
C TYR A 237 12.95 -7.69 13.87
N MET A 238 11.63 -7.46 13.95
CA MET A 238 10.98 -7.03 15.18
C MET A 238 11.11 -8.05 16.31
N SER A 239 11.02 -9.35 16.01
CA SER A 239 11.10 -10.43 16.99
C SER A 239 12.51 -10.67 17.53
N GLU A 240 13.55 -10.41 16.73
CA GLU A 240 14.95 -10.59 17.11
C GLU A 240 15.48 -9.44 17.99
N MET A 241 14.82 -8.28 17.94
CA MET A 241 15.21 -7.08 18.68
C MET A 241 14.60 -7.01 20.08
N LYS A 242 15.39 -6.51 21.04
CA LYS A 242 14.91 -6.27 22.41
C LYS A 242 14.00 -5.04 22.45
N ARG A 243 12.86 -5.14 23.13
CA ARG A 243 11.79 -4.11 23.18
C ARG A 243 12.09 -2.88 24.05
N ALA A 244 13.35 -2.44 24.16
CA ALA A 244 13.70 -1.27 24.98
C ALA A 244 13.67 0.02 24.15
N GLY A 245 12.52 0.69 24.11
CA GLY A 245 12.33 1.95 23.38
C GLY A 245 12.25 1.78 21.86
N THR A 246 12.23 2.91 21.14
CA THR A 246 12.16 2.94 19.66
C THR A 246 13.44 2.40 19.05
N GLN A 247 13.31 1.33 18.25
CA GLN A 247 14.43 0.76 17.49
C GLN A 247 14.51 1.40 16.11
N ASN A 248 15.69 1.88 15.72
CA ASN A 248 15.96 2.40 14.38
C ASN A 248 16.75 1.36 13.59
N LEU A 249 16.31 1.06 12.37
CA LEU A 249 17.00 0.16 11.45
C LEU A 249 17.40 0.94 10.20
N ASP A 250 18.69 0.99 9.91
CA ASP A 250 19.21 1.58 8.68
C ASP A 250 18.86 0.69 7.49
N TRP A 251 18.70 1.31 6.31
CA TRP A 251 18.39 0.58 5.06
C TRP A 251 19.26 -0.65 4.81
N LYS A 252 20.57 -0.53 5.04
CA LYS A 252 21.56 -1.61 4.82
C LYS A 252 21.26 -2.88 5.63
N ASP A 253 20.55 -2.76 6.74
CA ASP A 253 20.30 -3.87 7.68
C ASP A 253 19.02 -4.64 7.33
N TRP A 254 18.04 -3.98 6.69
CA TRP A 254 16.71 -4.56 6.44
C TRP A 254 16.26 -4.52 4.99
N GLY A 255 16.69 -3.54 4.18
CA GLY A 255 16.02 -3.16 2.94
C GLY A 255 16.25 -4.10 1.77
N GLU A 256 17.50 -4.52 1.50
CA GLU A 256 17.88 -5.17 0.24
C GLU A 256 17.07 -6.44 -0.04
N PHE A 257 16.94 -7.34 0.92
CA PHE A 257 16.26 -8.63 0.73
C PHE A 257 14.76 -8.60 1.11
N THR A 258 14.33 -7.57 1.82
CA THR A 258 12.94 -7.41 2.27
C THR A 258 12.09 -6.63 1.27
N THR A 259 12.73 -5.94 0.31
CA THR A 259 12.03 -5.06 -0.62
C THR A 259 12.25 -5.41 -2.08
N ARG A 260 11.29 -5.05 -2.94
CA ARG A 260 11.46 -4.99 -4.40
C ARG A 260 11.00 -3.64 -4.92
N TRP A 261 11.82 -3.00 -5.74
CA TRP A 261 11.55 -1.68 -6.29
C TRP A 261 11.31 -1.73 -7.79
N PHE A 262 10.39 -0.89 -8.26
CA PHE A 262 10.09 -0.67 -9.66
C PHE A 262 9.94 0.82 -9.93
N GLN A 263 10.61 1.33 -10.97
CA GLN A 263 10.29 2.56 -11.64
C GLN A 263 9.21 2.28 -12.67
N THR A 264 8.19 3.11 -12.67
CA THR A 264 6.99 2.95 -13.50
C THR A 264 6.84 4.14 -14.45
N GLY A 265 6.12 3.94 -15.55
CA GLY A 265 5.95 4.98 -16.58
C GLY A 265 4.84 5.98 -16.26
N SER A 266 3.90 5.62 -15.39
CA SER A 266 2.75 6.45 -15.03
C SER A 266 2.54 6.46 -13.52
N PRO A 267 2.24 7.63 -12.90
CA PRO A 267 1.63 7.66 -11.60
C PRO A 267 0.25 7.01 -11.72
N ASP A 268 0.17 5.83 -11.16
CA ASP A 268 -0.93 4.89 -11.30
C ASP A 268 -2.21 5.49 -10.66
N SER A 269 -3.40 5.10 -11.15
CA SER A 269 -4.72 5.57 -10.69
C SER A 269 -5.01 5.28 -9.19
N TRP A 270 -6.08 5.76 -8.60
CA TRP A 270 -6.33 5.63 -7.15
C TRP A 270 -6.88 4.23 -6.72
N ILE A 271 -6.93 3.25 -7.65
CA ILE A 271 -7.61 1.95 -7.49
C ILE A 271 -6.75 0.92 -6.73
N CYS A 272 -7.38 0.00 -5.98
CA CYS A 272 -6.70 -1.07 -5.25
C CYS A 272 -6.11 -2.15 -6.16
N TRP A 273 -4.81 -2.05 -6.47
CA TRP A 273 -4.11 -3.06 -7.27
C TRP A 273 -3.56 -4.25 -6.49
N MET A 274 -3.73 -4.27 -5.16
CA MET A 274 -3.11 -5.29 -4.31
C MET A 274 -4.15 -6.05 -3.53
N PHE A 275 -4.00 -7.38 -3.51
CA PHE A 275 -4.79 -8.28 -2.68
C PHE A 275 -3.87 -9.34 -2.07
N GLY A 276 -3.65 -9.25 -0.75
CA GLY A 276 -2.63 -10.05 -0.07
C GLY A 276 -1.22 -9.72 -0.58
N SER A 277 -0.53 -10.72 -1.13
CA SER A 277 0.80 -10.59 -1.75
C SER A 277 0.74 -10.33 -3.26
N ARG A 278 -0.45 -10.29 -3.85
CA ARG A 278 -0.64 -10.20 -5.30
C ARG A 278 -0.86 -8.76 -5.71
N TYR A 279 -0.24 -8.36 -6.82
CA TYR A 279 -0.33 -7.05 -7.42
C TYR A 279 -0.70 -7.16 -8.90
N VAL A 280 -1.72 -6.44 -9.35
CA VAL A 280 -2.15 -6.45 -10.75
C VAL A 280 -1.50 -5.30 -11.54
N VAL A 281 -1.05 -5.62 -12.75
CA VAL A 281 -0.55 -4.67 -13.74
C VAL A 281 -1.26 -4.96 -15.07
N GLY A 282 -1.96 -3.97 -15.59
CA GLY A 282 -2.55 -4.01 -16.92
C GLY A 282 -1.84 -3.02 -17.84
N ASP A 283 -1.37 -3.52 -18.97
CA ASP A 283 -0.93 -2.75 -20.13
C ASP A 283 -1.64 -3.39 -21.34
N ASP A 284 -0.92 -3.77 -22.40
CA ASP A 284 -1.48 -4.63 -23.48
C ASP A 284 -1.98 -6.00 -22.99
N PHE A 285 -1.38 -6.50 -21.89
CA PHE A 285 -1.72 -7.79 -21.28
C PHE A 285 -1.87 -7.65 -19.78
N LEU A 286 -2.78 -8.44 -19.22
CA LEU A 286 -3.02 -8.47 -17.78
C LEU A 286 -2.03 -9.40 -17.08
N SER A 287 -1.28 -8.84 -16.15
CA SER A 287 -0.24 -9.53 -15.38
C SER A 287 -0.51 -9.43 -13.89
N VAL A 288 -0.30 -10.52 -13.16
CA VAL A 288 -0.33 -10.54 -11.70
C VAL A 288 1.06 -10.87 -11.20
N LEU A 289 1.63 -9.99 -10.39
CA LEU A 289 2.85 -10.23 -9.64
C LEU A 289 2.46 -10.82 -8.28
N ASP A 290 3.12 -11.88 -7.85
CA ASP A 290 2.95 -12.44 -6.51
C ASP A 290 4.28 -12.40 -5.75
N PHE A 291 4.27 -11.69 -4.61
CA PHE A 291 5.41 -11.52 -3.72
C PHE A 291 5.43 -12.53 -2.57
N ASN A 292 4.51 -13.50 -2.53
CA ASN A 292 4.54 -14.56 -1.52
C ASN A 292 5.76 -15.46 -1.74
N THR A 293 6.78 -15.29 -0.90
CA THR A 293 8.05 -16.03 -1.01
C THR A 293 7.89 -17.54 -0.98
N SER A 294 6.89 -18.06 -0.25
CA SER A 294 6.60 -19.50 -0.21
C SER A 294 6.00 -19.99 -1.54
N THR A 295 5.06 -19.23 -2.11
CA THR A 295 4.50 -19.50 -3.44
C THR A 295 5.60 -19.43 -4.50
N VAL A 296 6.41 -18.37 -4.50
CA VAL A 296 7.51 -18.18 -5.46
C VAL A 296 8.46 -19.38 -5.45
N ARG A 297 8.92 -19.80 -4.26
CA ARG A 297 9.80 -20.98 -4.12
C ARG A 297 9.14 -22.27 -4.60
N ARG A 298 7.87 -22.49 -4.25
CA ARG A 298 7.14 -23.71 -4.64
C ARG A 298 6.95 -23.83 -6.15
N PHE A 299 6.78 -22.71 -6.85
CA PHE A 299 6.52 -22.70 -8.29
C PHE A 299 7.77 -22.47 -9.15
N GLN A 300 8.93 -22.22 -8.55
CA GLN A 300 10.19 -21.99 -9.27
C GLN A 300 10.53 -23.10 -10.28
N HIS A 301 10.19 -24.35 -9.98
CA HIS A 301 10.50 -25.51 -10.83
C HIS A 301 9.26 -26.22 -11.39
N ARG A 302 8.06 -25.69 -11.16
CA ARG A 302 6.81 -26.37 -11.58
C ARG A 302 6.38 -25.93 -12.96
N GLN A 303 6.56 -26.78 -13.95
CA GLN A 303 5.91 -26.61 -15.25
C GLN A 303 4.50 -27.17 -15.21
N THR A 304 3.53 -26.39 -15.70
CA THR A 304 2.17 -26.88 -15.99
C THR A 304 2.02 -27.02 -17.51
N ASN A 305 1.14 -27.91 -17.97
CA ASN A 305 1.02 -28.23 -19.40
C ASN A 305 0.71 -27.01 -20.30
N ASN A 306 0.15 -25.94 -19.74
CA ASN A 306 -0.23 -24.72 -20.47
C ASN A 306 0.64 -23.49 -20.12
N SER A 307 1.68 -23.65 -19.29
CA SER A 307 2.55 -22.53 -18.88
C SER A 307 3.83 -22.47 -19.69
N VAL A 308 4.15 -21.30 -20.24
CA VAL A 308 5.43 -21.03 -20.92
C VAL A 308 6.30 -20.16 -20.02
N PHE A 309 7.56 -20.57 -19.82
CA PHE A 309 8.51 -19.87 -18.95
C PHE A 309 9.42 -18.95 -19.75
N ILE A 310 9.46 -17.65 -19.36
CA ILE A 310 10.31 -16.64 -20.01
C ILE A 310 11.81 -16.98 -19.89
N GLU A 311 12.22 -17.68 -18.83
CA GLU A 311 13.63 -18.05 -18.61
C GLU A 311 14.24 -18.87 -19.76
N ASN A 312 13.39 -19.57 -20.53
CA ASN A 312 13.80 -20.41 -21.66
C ASN A 312 13.75 -19.68 -23.01
N ALA A 313 13.33 -18.40 -23.05
CA ALA A 313 13.04 -17.66 -24.27
C ALA A 313 14.22 -16.84 -24.83
N GLY A 314 15.46 -17.36 -24.75
CA GLY A 314 16.64 -16.82 -25.45
C GLY A 314 16.87 -15.31 -25.23
N GLU A 315 16.78 -14.52 -26.31
CA GLU A 315 17.00 -13.05 -26.31
C GLU A 315 16.09 -12.30 -25.32
N LEU A 316 14.84 -12.77 -25.14
CA LEU A 316 13.88 -12.17 -24.21
C LEU A 316 14.41 -12.14 -22.78
N ARG A 317 15.19 -13.17 -22.40
CA ARG A 317 15.81 -13.28 -21.08
C ARG A 317 16.80 -12.14 -20.81
N PHE A 318 17.59 -11.74 -21.82
CA PHE A 318 18.60 -10.70 -21.67
C PHE A 318 17.96 -9.33 -21.49
N GLU A 319 16.99 -8.96 -22.34
CA GLU A 319 16.25 -7.70 -22.17
C GLU A 319 15.54 -7.67 -20.82
N ARG A 320 14.79 -8.72 -20.50
CA ARG A 320 14.08 -8.85 -19.22
C ARG A 320 15.02 -8.66 -18.03
N THR A 321 16.19 -9.30 -18.05
CA THR A 321 17.19 -9.15 -16.98
C THR A 321 17.72 -7.72 -16.89
N ALA A 322 18.04 -7.09 -18.02
CA ALA A 322 18.52 -5.71 -18.05
C ALA A 322 17.48 -4.73 -17.48
N ARG A 323 16.19 -4.91 -17.83
CA ARG A 323 15.08 -4.08 -17.32
C ARG A 323 14.90 -4.22 -15.82
N ILE A 324 14.90 -5.45 -15.31
CA ILE A 324 14.83 -5.71 -13.86
C ILE A 324 16.02 -5.06 -13.15
N GLN A 325 17.22 -5.20 -13.69
CA GLN A 325 18.43 -4.61 -13.11
C GLN A 325 18.43 -3.08 -13.13
N ALA A 326 17.84 -2.47 -14.15
CA ALA A 326 17.55 -1.04 -14.20
C ALA A 326 16.42 -0.62 -13.25
N GLY A 327 15.83 -1.55 -12.51
CA GLY A 327 14.71 -1.31 -11.60
C GLY A 327 13.45 -0.92 -12.34
N THR A 328 13.27 -1.28 -13.61
CA THR A 328 12.07 -0.98 -14.39
C THR A 328 11.16 -2.20 -14.48
N TRP A 329 9.88 -1.96 -14.80
CA TRP A 329 8.94 -3.05 -15.08
C TRP A 329 9.49 -3.97 -16.19
N PRO A 330 9.58 -5.31 -15.97
CA PRO A 330 10.02 -6.29 -16.96
C PRO A 330 9.07 -6.47 -18.16
N GLY A 331 7.99 -5.68 -18.25
CA GLY A 331 7.22 -5.49 -19.49
C GLY A 331 8.05 -4.93 -20.63
N GLY A 332 7.41 -4.64 -21.77
CA GLY A 332 8.07 -4.02 -22.90
C GLY A 332 7.65 -4.64 -24.22
N SER A 333 8.05 -3.99 -25.33
CA SER A 333 7.60 -4.36 -26.68
C SER A 333 7.99 -5.78 -27.05
N GLN A 334 9.20 -6.27 -26.70
CA GLN A 334 9.58 -7.65 -27.02
C GLN A 334 8.77 -8.67 -26.21
N ARG A 335 8.56 -8.42 -24.91
CA ARG A 335 7.73 -9.29 -24.08
C ARG A 335 6.29 -9.31 -24.58
N ASN A 336 5.72 -8.16 -24.91
CA ASN A 336 4.37 -8.06 -25.44
C ASN A 336 4.26 -8.76 -26.81
N LYS A 337 5.27 -8.63 -27.67
CA LYS A 337 5.36 -9.39 -28.93
C LYS A 337 5.38 -10.90 -28.69
N PHE A 338 6.24 -11.38 -27.79
CA PHE A 338 6.33 -12.80 -27.45
C PHE A 338 4.99 -13.34 -26.92
N ILE A 339 4.32 -12.59 -26.05
CA ILE A 339 3.00 -12.97 -25.54
C ILE A 339 1.96 -13.00 -26.67
N SER A 340 1.98 -12.04 -27.58
CA SER A 340 1.10 -12.00 -28.76
C SER A 340 1.32 -13.19 -29.71
N ASP A 341 2.58 -13.56 -29.94
CA ASP A 341 2.94 -14.72 -30.77
C ASP A 341 2.47 -16.02 -30.10
N LEU A 342 2.60 -16.13 -28.77
CA LEU A 342 2.05 -17.25 -27.99
C LEU A 342 0.54 -17.31 -28.07
N TYR A 343 -0.17 -16.19 -27.92
CA TYR A 343 -1.62 -16.14 -28.05
C TYR A 343 -2.09 -16.64 -29.42
N SER A 344 -1.39 -16.26 -30.49
CA SER A 344 -1.71 -16.66 -31.87
C SER A 344 -1.56 -18.17 -32.10
N SER A 345 -0.67 -18.84 -31.35
CA SER A 345 -0.44 -20.29 -31.44
C SER A 345 -1.26 -21.09 -30.43
N ASN A 346 -1.50 -20.53 -29.25
CA ASN A 346 -2.27 -21.12 -28.16
C ASN A 346 -3.00 -20.00 -27.38
N GLY A 347 -4.27 -19.80 -27.71
CA GLY A 347 -5.09 -18.70 -27.18
C GLY A 347 -5.26 -18.69 -25.66
N ASP A 348 -5.04 -19.83 -24.99
CA ASP A 348 -5.17 -19.99 -23.54
C ASP A 348 -3.82 -20.14 -22.83
N ALA A 349 -2.70 -19.87 -23.52
CA ALA A 349 -1.38 -19.93 -22.92
C ALA A 349 -1.25 -18.93 -21.76
N VAL A 350 -0.52 -19.36 -20.72
CA VAL A 350 -0.15 -18.52 -19.59
C VAL A 350 1.36 -18.36 -19.58
N VAL A 351 1.83 -17.11 -19.59
CA VAL A 351 3.25 -16.82 -19.48
C VAL A 351 3.61 -16.64 -18.02
N VAL A 352 4.59 -17.42 -17.56
CA VAL A 352 5.08 -17.39 -16.19
C VAL A 352 6.52 -16.91 -16.19
N ASP A 353 6.82 -16.03 -15.26
CA ASP A 353 8.16 -15.51 -15.05
C ASP A 353 8.48 -15.47 -13.56
N THR A 354 9.69 -15.87 -13.17
CA THR A 354 10.10 -15.86 -11.75
C THR A 354 11.38 -15.05 -11.59
N VAL A 355 11.34 -14.04 -10.73
CA VAL A 355 12.51 -13.20 -10.43
C VAL A 355 12.99 -13.55 -9.03
N MET A 356 14.15 -14.17 -8.95
CA MET A 356 14.78 -14.56 -7.70
C MET A 356 15.63 -13.43 -7.11
N ALA A 357 16.20 -13.68 -5.93
CA ALA A 357 17.03 -12.70 -5.22
C ALA A 357 18.38 -12.45 -5.90
N ASP A 358 18.83 -13.38 -6.76
CA ASP A 358 20.08 -13.26 -7.54
C ASP A 358 20.01 -12.20 -8.64
N THR A 359 18.81 -11.76 -9.01
CA THR A 359 18.54 -10.73 -10.01
C THR A 359 18.10 -9.44 -9.30
N PRO A 360 19.05 -8.57 -8.87
CA PRO A 360 18.72 -7.36 -8.13
C PRO A 360 18.11 -6.30 -9.04
N ALA A 361 17.24 -5.46 -8.48
CA ALA A 361 16.85 -4.18 -9.06
C ALA A 361 17.70 -3.05 -8.45
N ARG A 362 18.12 -2.08 -9.27
CA ARG A 362 18.97 -0.94 -8.86
C ARG A 362 18.31 0.40 -9.18
N ILE A 363 18.11 1.24 -8.16
CA ILE A 363 17.48 2.57 -8.28
C ILE A 363 18.50 3.66 -7.94
N GLN A 364 18.58 4.71 -8.76
CA GLN A 364 19.68 5.69 -8.73
C GLN A 364 19.26 7.11 -8.25
N TYR A 365 18.13 7.25 -7.57
CA TYR A 365 17.61 8.56 -7.10
C TYR A 365 18.09 8.97 -5.69
N PHE A 366 18.92 8.14 -5.07
CA PHE A 366 19.37 8.28 -3.70
C PHE A 366 20.87 8.59 -3.65
N ASP A 367 21.37 9.01 -2.49
CA ASP A 367 22.80 9.29 -2.29
C ASP A 367 23.66 8.06 -2.66
N GLU A 368 23.11 6.87 -2.43
CA GLU A 368 23.69 5.59 -2.82
C GLU A 368 22.75 4.83 -3.79
N VAL A 369 23.30 3.90 -4.58
CA VAL A 369 22.47 3.05 -5.45
C VAL A 369 21.68 2.07 -4.57
N VAL A 370 20.36 2.16 -4.62
CA VAL A 370 19.47 1.29 -3.85
C VAL A 370 19.34 -0.05 -4.57
N THR A 371 19.78 -1.11 -3.91
CA THR A 371 19.63 -2.49 -4.39
C THR A 371 18.47 -3.17 -3.69
N SER A 372 17.60 -3.86 -4.44
CA SER A 372 16.45 -4.60 -3.90
C SER A 372 16.27 -5.97 -4.55
N ARG A 373 15.90 -6.98 -3.76
CA ARG A 373 16.03 -8.42 -4.09
C ARG A 373 14.85 -9.29 -3.63
N LEU A 374 13.75 -8.73 -3.11
CA LEU A 374 12.59 -9.53 -2.72
C LEU A 374 12.06 -10.36 -3.92
N PRO A 375 12.07 -11.70 -3.86
CA PRO A 375 11.63 -12.54 -4.98
C PRO A 375 10.16 -12.33 -5.31
N TYR A 376 9.80 -12.51 -6.59
CA TYR A 376 8.41 -12.45 -7.04
C TYR A 376 8.18 -13.29 -8.28
N ARG A 377 6.93 -13.64 -8.53
CA ARG A 377 6.48 -14.38 -9.72
C ARG A 377 5.51 -13.51 -10.50
N ILE A 378 5.64 -13.48 -11.82
CA ILE A 378 4.69 -12.84 -12.74
C ILE A 378 3.91 -13.93 -13.44
N VAL A 379 2.59 -13.78 -13.48
CA VAL A 379 1.68 -14.62 -14.26
C VAL A 379 0.91 -13.72 -15.21
N THR A 380 1.02 -13.96 -16.50
CA THR A 380 0.35 -13.16 -17.53
C THR A 380 -0.49 -14.04 -18.42
N LYS A 381 -1.75 -13.65 -18.60
CA LYS A 381 -2.64 -14.31 -19.55
C LYS A 381 -2.23 -13.86 -20.95
N ALA A 382 -1.98 -14.80 -21.87
CA ALA A 382 -1.60 -14.44 -23.23
C ALA A 382 -2.75 -13.81 -24.03
N ARG A 383 -3.99 -14.16 -23.69
CA ARG A 383 -5.17 -13.50 -24.25
C ARG A 383 -5.17 -12.00 -23.90
N PRO A 384 -5.20 -11.11 -24.89
CA PRO A 384 -5.37 -9.68 -24.65
C PRO A 384 -6.65 -9.42 -23.85
N VAL A 385 -6.59 -8.42 -22.99
CA VAL A 385 -7.76 -7.93 -22.24
C VAL A 385 -8.19 -6.60 -22.82
N GLU A 386 -9.45 -6.24 -22.57
CA GLU A 386 -9.91 -4.90 -22.93
C GLU A 386 -9.11 -3.84 -22.16
N PRO A 387 -8.78 -2.70 -22.81
CA PRO A 387 -8.07 -1.63 -22.16
C PRO A 387 -8.97 -0.99 -21.09
N HIS A 388 -8.44 -0.86 -19.89
CA HIS A 388 -9.08 -0.19 -18.77
C HIS A 388 -8.15 0.85 -18.17
N GLU A 389 -8.72 1.92 -17.61
CA GLU A 389 -7.95 2.99 -16.97
C GLU A 389 -7.39 2.58 -15.60
N GLY A 390 -7.97 1.55 -15.00
CA GLY A 390 -7.36 0.89 -13.88
C GLY A 390 -7.87 -0.53 -13.66
N TRP A 391 -7.09 -1.24 -12.87
CA TRP A 391 -7.32 -2.64 -12.55
C TRP A 391 -7.38 -2.82 -11.04
N LEU A 392 -8.29 -3.67 -10.60
CA LEU A 392 -8.40 -4.10 -9.21
C LEU A 392 -8.24 -5.61 -9.13
N ILE A 393 -7.69 -6.08 -8.02
CA ILE A 393 -7.65 -7.51 -7.69
C ILE A 393 -8.39 -7.71 -6.36
N SER A 394 -9.30 -8.68 -6.32
CA SER A 394 -10.03 -9.04 -5.10
C SER A 394 -10.27 -10.54 -5.10
N GLY A 395 -9.70 -11.25 -4.13
CA GLY A 395 -9.80 -12.71 -4.10
C GLY A 395 -9.22 -13.32 -5.37
N ASN A 396 -10.04 -14.07 -6.10
CA ASN A 396 -9.66 -14.67 -7.38
C ASN A 396 -10.24 -13.89 -8.57
N TYR A 397 -10.58 -12.62 -8.39
CA TYR A 397 -11.13 -11.77 -9.43
C TYR A 397 -10.17 -10.64 -9.78
N LEU A 398 -10.08 -10.34 -11.06
CA LEU A 398 -9.46 -9.14 -11.61
C LEU A 398 -10.57 -8.29 -12.22
N ILE A 399 -10.66 -7.03 -11.84
CA ILE A 399 -11.75 -6.14 -12.21
C ILE A 399 -11.16 -4.96 -12.99
N GLY A 400 -11.57 -4.82 -14.25
CA GLY A 400 -11.21 -3.69 -15.10
C GLY A 400 -12.21 -2.56 -14.91
N MET A 401 -11.71 -1.33 -14.73
CA MET A 401 -12.52 -0.13 -14.51
C MET A 401 -12.23 0.88 -15.64
N GLY A 402 -13.26 1.26 -16.39
CA GLY A 402 -13.23 2.49 -17.18
C GLY A 402 -13.52 3.70 -16.30
N PHE A 403 -12.84 4.82 -16.52
CA PHE A 403 -13.31 6.10 -16.00
C PHE A 403 -13.63 7.03 -17.15
N ASP A 404 -14.71 7.80 -17.01
CA ASP A 404 -14.99 8.90 -17.90
C ASP A 404 -14.35 10.17 -17.31
N PHE A 405 -13.11 10.46 -17.69
CA PHE A 405 -12.49 11.75 -17.40
C PHE A 405 -12.86 12.82 -18.45
N GLY A 406 -14.01 12.70 -19.13
CA GLY A 406 -14.54 13.74 -20.01
C GLY A 406 -13.71 14.01 -21.29
N PHE A 407 -12.69 13.20 -21.54
CA PHE A 407 -11.85 13.27 -22.73
C PHE A 407 -11.80 11.89 -23.39
N ALA A 408 -12.71 11.68 -24.34
CA ALA A 408 -12.89 10.50 -25.19
C ALA A 408 -13.71 9.33 -24.59
N SER A 409 -14.57 8.78 -25.44
CA SER A 409 -15.57 7.74 -25.17
C SER A 409 -14.97 6.35 -24.97
N SER A 410 -14.22 6.13 -23.89
CA SER A 410 -13.98 4.78 -23.39
C SER A 410 -15.28 4.27 -22.74
N SER A 411 -15.60 2.99 -22.96
CA SER A 411 -16.79 2.37 -22.38
C SER A 411 -16.73 2.43 -20.86
N ASN A 412 -17.76 2.98 -20.21
CA ASN A 412 -17.98 2.95 -18.75
C ASN A 412 -18.24 1.53 -18.20
N GLU A 413 -17.80 0.50 -18.93
CA GLU A 413 -18.08 -0.89 -18.62
C GLU A 413 -17.01 -1.43 -17.67
N MET A 414 -17.49 -1.94 -16.54
CA MET A 414 -16.68 -2.72 -15.62
C MET A 414 -16.61 -4.16 -16.15
N THR A 415 -15.41 -4.69 -16.28
CA THR A 415 -15.19 -6.08 -16.69
C THR A 415 -14.64 -6.89 -15.52
N VAL A 416 -14.99 -8.17 -15.45
CA VAL A 416 -14.54 -9.08 -14.38
C VAL A 416 -13.95 -10.34 -14.99
N TYR A 417 -12.74 -10.67 -14.58
CA TYR A 417 -12.00 -11.88 -14.97
C TYR A 417 -11.71 -12.73 -13.74
N THR A 418 -11.68 -14.06 -13.90
CA THR A 418 -11.31 -15.00 -12.83
C THR A 418 -9.87 -15.47 -12.98
N ILE A 419 -9.14 -15.55 -11.87
CA ILE A 419 -7.81 -16.16 -11.74
C ILE A 419 -8.02 -17.65 -11.44
N GLY A 420 -7.74 -18.51 -12.43
CA GLY A 420 -7.84 -19.97 -12.33
C GLY A 420 -6.53 -20.65 -11.94
#